data_AF-A0AAX4HJ86-F1
#
_entry.id   AF-A0AAX4HJ86-F1
#
_cell.length_a   1.000
_cell.length_b   1.000
_cell.length_c   1.000
_cell.angle_alpha   90.00
_cell.angle_beta   90.00
_cell.angle_gamma   90.00
#
_symmetry.space_group_name_H-M   'P 1'
#
loop_
_entity.id
_entity.type
_entity.pdbx_description
1 polymer ?
#
loop_
_entity_poly.entity_id
_entity_poly.type
_entity_poly.pdbx_seq_one_letter_code
_entity_poly.pdbx_strand_id
1 'polypeptide(L)'
;MKRIMIGILAIGISQIVNAETFHSSIHSIAFGKGTAPHLVRFDNGRVSFLESEKGDLLQSLQFSLSKGRMVKVKADSSNTIRTVKAISYAAPVADDLAWATKREPYTPAVVKNSATAQKIFGKMRKDYTKSGECFNRAHIWGLEEYKRSGLKSMKVFMFFTERYIRKYNFHWWFHVTPMVYVKNLTSPRTLDRRYTSGPRQMKTWSDTFVRSKRSCKIVKKFDDYWLNQKSQDCYHIYTSMHYYVPRDIEKRDLTGVEKTEFVDREIKKAYKNGFKKR
;
A
#
# COMPACT_ATOMS: atom_id res chain seq x y z
N MET A 1 -32.57 -53.73 31.92
CA MET A 1 -31.52 -52.68 31.91
C MET A 1 -31.90 -51.62 30.90
N LYS A 2 -32.30 -50.41 31.34
CA LYS A 2 -32.66 -49.28 30.47
C LYS A 2 -31.44 -48.38 30.27
N ARG A 3 -30.95 -48.24 29.04
CA ARG A 3 -29.89 -47.29 28.67
C ARG A 3 -30.51 -45.90 28.52
N ILE A 4 -30.07 -44.95 29.34
CA ILE A 4 -30.42 -43.53 29.24
C ILE A 4 -29.48 -42.91 28.20
N MET A 5 -30.04 -42.48 27.05
CA MET A 5 -29.32 -41.66 26.09
C MET A 5 -29.30 -40.21 26.57
N ILE A 6 -28.12 -39.71 26.93
CA ILE A 6 -27.88 -38.29 27.19
C ILE A 6 -27.60 -37.63 25.84
N GLY A 7 -28.60 -36.93 25.29
CA GLY A 7 -28.43 -36.10 24.10
C GLY A 7 -27.61 -34.86 24.45
N ILE A 8 -26.39 -34.78 23.92
CA ILE A 8 -25.56 -33.56 24.00
C ILE A 8 -26.15 -32.55 23.02
N LEU A 9 -26.85 -31.54 23.56
CA LEU A 9 -27.33 -30.39 22.81
C LEU A 9 -26.11 -29.56 22.38
N ALA A 10 -25.67 -29.70 21.14
CA ALA A 10 -24.61 -28.89 20.57
C ALA A 10 -25.13 -27.44 20.38
N ILE A 11 -24.90 -26.59 21.38
CA ILE A 11 -25.13 -25.14 21.26
C ILE A 11 -24.07 -24.62 20.29
N GLY A 12 -24.47 -24.43 19.03
CA GLY A 12 -23.63 -23.85 17.99
C GLY A 12 -23.29 -22.41 18.34
N ILE A 13 -22.10 -22.20 18.90
CA ILE A 13 -21.52 -20.86 19.07
C ILE A 13 -21.28 -20.33 17.65
N SER A 14 -22.21 -19.54 17.13
CA SER A 14 -21.97 -18.76 15.92
C SER A 14 -20.75 -17.90 16.17
N GLN A 15 -19.64 -18.24 15.51
CA GLN A 15 -18.44 -17.42 15.55
C GLN A 15 -18.82 -16.05 15.01
N ILE A 16 -18.81 -15.04 15.89
CA ILE A 16 -18.99 -13.64 15.50
C ILE A 16 -17.81 -13.30 14.60
N VAL A 17 -18.01 -13.39 13.29
CA VAL A 17 -17.00 -13.03 12.31
C VAL A 17 -16.82 -11.52 12.40
N ASN A 18 -15.70 -11.10 13.00
CA ASN A 18 -15.35 -9.69 13.11
C ASN A 18 -15.15 -9.10 11.71
N ALA A 19 -16.16 -8.38 11.23
CA ALA A 19 -16.08 -7.65 9.98
C ALA A 19 -15.23 -6.38 10.17
N GLU A 20 -14.25 -6.19 9.30
CA GLU A 20 -13.44 -4.98 9.29
C GLU A 20 -14.18 -3.85 8.57
N THR A 21 -14.11 -2.64 9.13
CA THR A 21 -14.64 -1.43 8.50
C THR A 21 -13.52 -0.45 8.25
N PHE A 22 -13.40 0.04 7.02
CA PHE A 22 -12.42 1.05 6.65
C PHE A 22 -12.99 2.07 5.65
N HIS A 23 -12.31 3.21 5.55
CA HIS A 23 -12.65 4.30 4.63
C HIS A 23 -11.51 4.49 3.63
N SER A 24 -11.82 4.47 2.34
CA SER A 24 -10.85 4.75 1.28
C SER A 24 -11.53 5.14 -0.02
N SER A 25 -10.81 5.85 -0.88
CA SER A 25 -11.18 5.93 -2.30
C SER A 25 -10.86 4.61 -3.00
N ILE A 26 -11.62 4.30 -4.05
CA ILE A 26 -11.42 3.14 -4.91
C ILE A 26 -10.33 3.49 -5.93
N HIS A 27 -9.29 2.68 -5.98
CA HIS A 27 -8.24 2.80 -6.96
C HIS A 27 -8.68 2.26 -8.33
N SER A 28 -9.13 1.00 -8.34
CA SER A 28 -9.50 0.27 -9.54
C SER A 28 -10.33 -0.96 -9.19
N ILE A 29 -11.05 -1.49 -10.18
CA ILE A 29 -11.81 -2.75 -10.08
C ILE A 29 -11.33 -3.67 -11.20
N ALA A 30 -10.81 -4.84 -10.84
CA ALA A 30 -10.48 -5.89 -11.80
C ALA A 30 -11.60 -6.92 -11.84
N PHE A 31 -12.30 -6.96 -12.97
CA PHE A 31 -13.48 -7.81 -13.12
C PHE A 31 -13.10 -9.29 -13.18
N GLY A 32 -13.77 -10.10 -12.36
CA GLY A 32 -13.67 -11.55 -12.47
C GLY A 32 -14.35 -12.05 -13.75
N LYS A 33 -13.94 -13.25 -14.22
CA LYS A 33 -14.59 -13.95 -15.33
C LYS A 33 -15.52 -15.03 -14.78
N GLY A 34 -16.72 -15.16 -15.34
CA GLY A 34 -17.72 -16.12 -14.88
C GLY A 34 -18.10 -15.86 -13.42
N THR A 35 -17.96 -16.88 -12.57
CA THR A 35 -18.27 -16.82 -11.13
C THR A 35 -17.10 -16.30 -10.27
N ALA A 36 -15.97 -15.95 -10.89
CA ALA A 36 -14.84 -15.43 -10.12
C ALA A 36 -15.18 -14.04 -9.55
N PRO A 37 -14.84 -13.76 -8.27
CA PRO A 37 -15.13 -12.46 -7.68
C PRO A 37 -14.30 -11.35 -8.34
N HIS A 38 -14.89 -10.15 -8.40
CA HIS A 38 -14.18 -8.94 -8.75
C HIS A 38 -13.17 -8.59 -7.64
N LEU A 39 -12.02 -8.05 -8.04
CA LEU A 39 -11.00 -7.57 -7.11
C LEU A 39 -11.03 -6.04 -7.07
N VAL A 40 -11.38 -5.49 -5.92
CA VAL A 40 -11.42 -4.04 -5.69
C VAL A 40 -10.14 -3.62 -5.00
N ARG A 41 -9.40 -2.67 -5.59
CA ARG A 41 -8.20 -2.07 -4.99
C ARG A 41 -8.54 -0.69 -4.44
N PHE A 42 -8.01 -0.35 -3.28
CA PHE A 42 -8.25 0.91 -2.59
C PHE A 42 -6.97 1.75 -2.47
N ASP A 43 -7.09 3.07 -2.45
CA ASP A 43 -5.94 3.99 -2.39
C ASP A 43 -5.11 3.86 -1.10
N ASN A 44 -5.70 3.32 -0.03
CA ASN A 44 -4.97 3.00 1.19
C ASN A 44 -4.11 1.71 1.09
N GLY A 45 -4.09 1.05 -0.07
CA GLY A 45 -3.32 -0.16 -0.32
C GLY A 45 -4.06 -1.46 -0.05
N ARG A 46 -5.26 -1.41 0.52
CA ARG A 46 -6.08 -2.59 0.74
C ARG A 46 -6.68 -3.11 -0.55
N VAL A 47 -6.97 -4.41 -0.58
CA VAL A 47 -7.87 -5.00 -1.56
C VAL A 47 -9.06 -5.60 -0.85
N SER A 48 -10.16 -5.84 -1.57
CA SER A 48 -11.26 -6.70 -1.14
C SER A 48 -11.90 -7.38 -2.35
N PHE A 49 -12.59 -8.49 -2.12
CA PHE A 49 -13.30 -9.25 -3.14
C PHE A 49 -14.77 -8.88 -3.16
N LEU A 50 -15.35 -8.75 -4.35
CA LEU A 50 -16.79 -8.60 -4.54
C LEU A 50 -17.31 -9.80 -5.33
N GLU A 51 -18.22 -10.55 -4.72
CA GLU A 51 -18.96 -11.65 -5.35
C GLU A 51 -19.61 -11.17 -6.67
N SER A 52 -19.53 -11.98 -7.73
CA SER A 52 -19.92 -11.63 -9.11
C SER A 52 -21.41 -11.29 -9.26
N GLU A 53 -22.24 -11.88 -8.42
CA GLU A 53 -23.69 -11.79 -8.39
C GLU A 53 -24.19 -10.53 -7.68
N LYS A 54 -23.30 -9.74 -7.05
CA LYS A 54 -23.67 -8.54 -6.29
C LYS A 54 -23.73 -7.29 -7.17
N GLY A 55 -24.62 -7.29 -8.17
CA GLY A 55 -24.77 -6.23 -9.16
C GLY A 55 -24.89 -4.81 -8.57
N ASP A 56 -25.75 -4.61 -7.58
CA ASP A 56 -25.98 -3.29 -6.98
C ASP A 56 -24.74 -2.72 -6.26
N LEU A 57 -23.98 -3.59 -5.59
CA LEU A 57 -22.73 -3.20 -4.94
C LEU A 57 -21.67 -2.86 -5.98
N LEU A 58 -21.61 -3.61 -7.09
CA LEU A 58 -20.70 -3.32 -8.19
C LEU A 58 -21.01 -1.96 -8.82
N GLN A 59 -22.28 -1.67 -9.09
CA GLN A 59 -22.72 -0.39 -9.62
C GLN A 59 -22.36 0.76 -8.66
N SER A 60 -22.57 0.57 -7.35
CA SER A 60 -22.20 1.56 -6.32
C SER A 60 -20.69 1.85 -6.28
N LEU A 61 -19.86 0.81 -6.45
CA LEU A 61 -18.41 0.93 -6.51
C LEU A 61 -17.96 1.61 -7.80
N GLN A 62 -18.50 1.22 -8.97
CA GLN A 62 -18.19 1.86 -10.26
C GLN A 62 -18.57 3.34 -10.26
N PHE A 63 -19.75 3.67 -9.75
CA PHE A 63 -20.19 5.04 -9.60
C PHE A 63 -19.24 5.83 -8.69
N SER A 64 -18.88 5.27 -7.52
CA SER A 64 -17.94 5.92 -6.59
C SER A 64 -16.55 6.12 -7.20
N LEU A 65 -16.05 5.13 -7.96
CA LEU A 65 -14.79 5.22 -8.70
C LEU A 65 -14.83 6.35 -9.74
N SER A 66 -15.88 6.39 -10.57
CA SER A 66 -16.04 7.41 -11.63
C SER A 66 -16.13 8.85 -11.08
N LYS A 67 -16.62 9.00 -9.85
CA LYS A 67 -16.77 10.30 -9.18
C LYS A 67 -15.61 10.62 -8.22
N GLY A 68 -14.60 9.76 -8.12
CA GLY A 68 -13.50 9.92 -7.16
C GLY A 68 -13.99 10.02 -5.71
N ARG A 69 -15.08 9.35 -5.34
CA ARG A 69 -15.66 9.42 -3.99
C ARG A 69 -14.95 8.47 -3.04
N MET A 70 -14.82 8.90 -1.79
CA MET A 70 -14.48 7.96 -0.72
C MET A 70 -15.68 7.05 -0.43
N VAL A 71 -15.37 5.81 -0.04
CA VAL A 71 -16.36 4.83 0.39
C VAL A 71 -16.04 4.32 1.78
N LYS A 72 -17.08 4.02 2.55
CA LYS A 72 -17.03 3.18 3.74
C LYS A 72 -17.30 1.74 3.33
N VAL A 73 -16.32 0.88 3.54
CA VAL A 73 -16.39 -0.54 3.17
C VAL A 73 -16.45 -1.37 4.44
N LYS A 74 -17.36 -2.34 4.48
CA LYS A 74 -17.38 -3.40 5.48
C LYS A 74 -17.02 -4.71 4.78
N ALA A 75 -15.87 -5.28 5.12
CA ALA A 75 -15.41 -6.56 4.60
C ALA A 75 -15.41 -7.61 5.72
N ASP A 76 -15.68 -8.87 5.39
CA ASP A 76 -15.56 -9.96 6.36
C ASP A 76 -14.10 -10.44 6.53
N SER A 77 -13.90 -11.48 7.33
CA SER A 77 -12.57 -12.07 7.58
C SER A 77 -11.94 -12.71 6.35
N SER A 78 -12.73 -13.05 5.32
CA SER A 78 -12.25 -13.53 4.02
C SER A 78 -11.90 -12.37 3.07
N ASN A 79 -12.04 -11.13 3.54
CA ASN A 79 -11.86 -9.91 2.77
C ASN A 79 -12.90 -9.74 1.65
N THR A 80 -14.10 -10.32 1.84
CA THR A 80 -15.23 -10.16 0.93
C THR A 80 -16.06 -8.96 1.35
N ILE A 81 -16.35 -8.07 0.40
CA ILE A 81 -17.16 -6.87 0.58
C ILE A 81 -18.60 -7.29 0.90
N ARG A 82 -19.08 -6.89 2.08
CA ARG A 82 -20.47 -7.09 2.50
C ARG A 82 -21.31 -5.84 2.30
N THR A 83 -20.74 -4.67 2.56
CA THR A 83 -21.41 -3.40 2.28
C THR A 83 -20.43 -2.33 1.79
N VAL A 84 -20.95 -1.43 0.96
CA VAL A 84 -20.26 -0.23 0.48
C VAL A 84 -21.23 0.94 0.63
N LYS A 85 -20.78 2.02 1.27
CA LYS A 85 -21.53 3.27 1.34
C LYS A 85 -20.64 4.40 0.87
N ALA A 86 -21.06 5.13 -0.16
CA ALA A 86 -20.39 6.38 -0.52
C ALA A 86 -20.50 7.36 0.67
N ILE A 87 -19.41 8.05 0.97
CA ILE A 87 -19.40 9.11 1.98
C ILE A 87 -19.24 10.46 1.27
N SER A 88 -19.97 11.48 1.72
CA SER A 88 -20.19 12.75 0.99
C SER A 88 -18.94 13.63 0.85
N TYR A 89 -17.83 13.27 1.49
CA TYR A 89 -16.58 13.95 1.27
C TYR A 89 -16.06 13.59 -0.12
N ALA A 90 -16.09 14.56 -1.04
CA ALA A 90 -15.27 14.49 -2.25
C ALA A 90 -13.86 14.11 -1.81
N ALA A 91 -13.21 13.15 -2.50
CA ALA A 91 -11.79 12.96 -2.25
C ALA A 91 -11.14 14.33 -2.45
N PRO A 92 -10.25 14.77 -1.53
CA PRO A 92 -9.58 16.05 -1.70
C PRO A 92 -8.99 16.05 -3.10
N VAL A 93 -9.53 16.92 -3.96
CA VAL A 93 -9.06 17.04 -5.35
C VAL A 93 -7.56 17.23 -5.24
N ALA A 94 -6.80 16.42 -5.97
CA ALA A 94 -5.37 16.60 -5.95
C ALA A 94 -5.13 18.05 -6.39
N ASP A 95 -4.51 18.88 -5.55
CA ASP A 95 -4.10 20.23 -5.91
C ASP A 95 -3.11 20.05 -7.05
N ASP A 96 -3.62 20.12 -8.27
CA ASP A 96 -2.88 19.78 -9.48
C ASP A 96 -1.84 20.86 -9.80
N LEU A 97 -1.92 22.00 -9.11
CA LEU A 97 -1.15 23.21 -9.37
C LEU A 97 0.28 23.20 -8.80
N ALA A 98 0.63 22.32 -7.85
CA ALA A 98 1.96 22.36 -7.21
C ALA A 98 3.07 21.61 -7.96
N TRP A 99 2.76 20.88 -9.04
CA TRP A 99 3.73 20.00 -9.71
C TRP A 99 4.49 20.69 -10.86
N ALA A 100 4.07 21.89 -11.26
CA ALA A 100 4.34 22.43 -12.61
C ALA A 100 5.60 23.31 -12.75
N THR A 101 6.68 23.07 -12.00
CA THR A 101 7.96 23.76 -12.28
C THR A 101 9.00 22.76 -12.78
N LYS A 102 9.67 23.08 -13.91
CA LYS A 102 10.87 22.39 -14.38
C LYS A 102 11.94 22.49 -13.30
N ARG A 103 11.99 21.49 -12.41
CA ARG A 103 13.01 21.35 -11.39
C ARG A 103 14.05 20.33 -11.86
N GLU A 104 15.25 20.45 -11.31
CA GLU A 104 16.36 19.56 -11.63
C GLU A 104 16.00 18.08 -11.40
N PRO A 105 16.60 17.16 -12.17
CA PRO A 105 16.46 15.73 -11.94
C PRO A 105 16.78 15.35 -10.49
N TYR A 106 15.96 14.49 -9.88
CA TYR A 106 16.18 14.04 -8.51
C TYR A 106 17.43 13.16 -8.42
N THR A 107 18.49 13.66 -7.79
CA THR A 107 19.70 12.87 -7.50
C THR A 107 19.64 12.32 -6.07
N PRO A 108 19.49 11.00 -5.88
CA PRO A 108 19.47 10.41 -4.55
C PRO A 108 20.86 10.42 -3.90
N ALA A 109 20.89 10.61 -2.59
CA ALA A 109 22.13 10.55 -1.83
C ALA A 109 22.65 9.10 -1.68
N VAL A 110 23.98 8.94 -1.74
CA VAL A 110 24.68 7.68 -1.46
C VAL A 110 25.31 7.74 -0.07
N VAL A 111 24.88 6.88 0.84
CA VAL A 111 25.43 6.86 2.21
C VAL A 111 26.79 6.15 2.26
N LYS A 112 27.67 6.59 3.16
CA LYS A 112 29.07 6.14 3.22
C LYS A 112 29.25 4.63 3.38
N ASN A 113 28.44 3.98 4.21
CA ASN A 113 28.56 2.56 4.55
C ASN A 113 27.29 2.02 5.24
N SER A 114 27.24 0.70 5.46
CA SER A 114 26.13 0.02 6.14
C SER A 114 25.88 0.53 7.57
N ALA A 115 26.92 0.93 8.30
CA ALA A 115 26.78 1.49 9.64
C ALA A 115 26.01 2.83 9.62
N THR A 116 26.22 3.65 8.59
CA THR A 116 25.46 4.89 8.37
C THR A 116 23.99 4.58 8.09
N ALA A 117 23.71 3.59 7.21
CA ALA A 117 22.34 3.14 6.96
C ALA A 117 21.65 2.62 8.23
N GLN A 118 22.37 1.87 9.07
CA GLN A 118 21.88 1.37 10.35
C GLN A 118 21.58 2.52 11.33
N LYS A 119 22.42 3.55 11.38
CA LYS A 119 22.20 4.76 12.20
C LYS A 119 20.94 5.51 11.76
N ILE A 120 20.74 5.69 10.46
CA ILE A 120 19.51 6.29 9.89
C ILE A 120 18.30 5.47 10.33
N PHE A 121 18.34 4.15 10.14
CA PHE A 121 17.27 3.24 10.52
C PHE A 121 16.95 3.28 12.02
N GLY A 122 17.98 3.36 12.86
CA GLY A 122 17.85 3.44 14.32
C GLY A 122 17.09 4.69 14.80
N LYS A 123 17.18 5.79 14.04
CA LYS A 123 16.52 7.08 14.33
C LYS A 123 15.10 7.20 13.77
N MET A 124 14.61 6.20 13.04
CA MET A 124 13.24 6.20 12.53
C MET A 124 12.24 6.01 13.66
N ARG A 125 11.16 6.79 13.64
CA ARG A 125 10.10 6.74 14.64
C ARG A 125 9.40 5.38 14.67
N LYS A 126 9.02 4.96 15.88
CA LYS A 126 8.37 3.66 16.19
C LYS A 126 6.98 3.81 16.80
N ASP A 127 6.55 5.03 17.08
CA ASP A 127 5.26 5.39 17.68
C ASP A 127 4.11 5.37 16.67
N TYR A 128 4.13 4.44 15.72
CA TYR A 128 3.07 4.30 14.71
C TYR A 128 1.79 3.69 15.30
N THR A 129 0.64 4.03 14.72
CA THR A 129 -0.66 3.46 15.10
C THR A 129 -0.83 2.04 14.53
N LYS A 130 -1.67 1.21 15.14
CA LYS A 130 -1.97 -0.14 14.63
C LYS A 130 -2.64 -0.11 13.25
N SER A 131 -3.44 0.93 13.00
CA SER A 131 -4.14 1.20 11.73
C SER A 131 -3.33 2.05 10.75
N GLY A 132 -2.09 2.41 11.10
CA GLY A 132 -1.27 3.27 10.26
C GLY A 132 -0.85 2.55 8.98
N GLU A 133 -1.21 3.11 7.82
CA GLU A 133 -0.84 2.54 6.53
C GLU A 133 0.65 2.76 6.19
N CYS A 134 1.22 1.87 5.37
CA CYS A 134 2.65 1.88 5.03
C CYS A 134 3.12 3.18 4.37
N PHE A 135 2.33 3.73 3.46
CA PHE A 135 2.65 4.97 2.76
C PHE A 135 2.71 6.19 3.68
N ASN A 136 1.87 6.23 4.73
CA ASN A 136 1.97 7.27 5.77
C ASN A 136 3.31 7.20 6.48
N ARG A 137 3.70 5.99 6.92
CA ARG A 137 4.98 5.80 7.62
C ARG A 137 6.17 6.12 6.72
N ALA A 138 6.19 5.57 5.51
CA ALA A 138 7.28 5.79 4.56
C ALA A 138 7.45 7.26 4.19
N HIS A 139 6.34 7.99 4.03
CA HIS A 139 6.38 9.42 3.73
C HIS A 139 6.96 10.24 4.87
N ILE A 140 6.53 9.99 6.11
CA ILE A 140 7.07 10.71 7.26
C ILE A 140 8.52 10.30 7.57
N TRP A 141 8.87 9.02 7.47
CA TRP A 141 10.25 8.59 7.67
C TRP A 141 11.21 9.24 6.67
N GLY A 142 10.81 9.38 5.41
CA GLY A 142 11.59 10.12 4.40
C GLY A 142 11.72 11.60 4.74
N LEU A 143 10.60 12.26 5.10
CA LEU A 143 10.58 13.67 5.48
C LEU A 143 11.47 13.97 6.68
N GLU A 144 11.34 13.19 7.76
CA GLU A 144 12.07 13.41 9.01
C GLU A 144 13.57 13.19 8.84
N GLU A 145 13.96 12.19 8.05
CA GLU A 145 15.38 12.00 7.74
C GLU A 145 15.91 13.14 6.86
N TYR A 146 15.16 13.58 5.85
CA TYR A 146 15.54 14.73 5.04
C TYR A 146 15.73 16.01 5.89
N LYS A 147 14.77 16.32 6.77
CA LYS A 147 14.88 17.48 7.69
C LYS A 147 16.06 17.38 8.66
N ARG A 148 16.44 16.16 9.06
CA ARG A 148 17.48 15.92 10.06
C ARG A 148 18.89 15.95 9.50
N SER A 149 19.10 15.49 8.27
CA SER A 149 20.44 15.28 7.71
C SER A 149 20.62 15.78 6.28
N GLY A 150 19.57 16.33 5.66
CA GLY A 150 19.56 16.66 4.24
C GLY A 150 19.56 15.43 3.31
N LEU A 151 19.40 14.22 3.85
CA LEU A 151 19.47 12.98 3.06
C LEU A 151 18.32 12.88 2.06
N LYS A 152 18.65 13.01 0.77
CA LYS A 152 17.77 12.73 -0.36
C LYS A 152 17.60 11.21 -0.56
N SER A 153 16.76 10.58 0.26
CA SER A 153 16.44 9.14 0.15
C SER A 153 15.58 8.81 -1.08
N MET A 154 15.46 7.54 -1.45
CA MET A 154 14.48 7.09 -2.44
C MET A 154 13.31 6.40 -1.75
N LYS A 155 12.27 6.06 -2.51
CA LYS A 155 11.24 5.10 -2.10
C LYS A 155 11.18 3.95 -3.08
N VAL A 156 10.91 2.76 -2.55
CA VAL A 156 10.48 1.61 -3.34
C VAL A 156 9.02 1.33 -3.06
N PHE A 157 8.21 1.32 -4.11
CA PHE A 157 6.87 0.76 -4.10
C PHE A 157 6.94 -0.67 -4.62
N MET A 158 6.49 -1.61 -3.82
CA MET A 158 6.30 -3.01 -4.21
C MET A 158 4.83 -3.25 -4.48
N PHE A 159 4.50 -3.57 -5.73
CA PHE A 159 3.14 -3.84 -6.18
C PHE A 159 2.91 -5.34 -6.29
N PHE A 160 1.83 -5.83 -5.69
CA PHE A 160 1.39 -7.22 -5.79
C PHE A 160 0.44 -7.37 -6.99
N THR A 161 0.61 -8.45 -7.74
CA THR A 161 -0.22 -8.71 -8.92
C THR A 161 -1.55 -9.36 -8.56
N GLU A 162 -2.54 -9.28 -9.44
CA GLU A 162 -3.81 -10.02 -9.28
C GLU A 162 -3.60 -11.51 -9.08
N ARG A 163 -2.66 -12.08 -9.84
CA ARG A 163 -2.26 -13.48 -9.68
C ARG A 163 -1.83 -13.76 -8.24
N TYR A 164 -0.95 -12.94 -7.68
CA TYR A 164 -0.46 -13.13 -6.32
C TYR A 164 -1.57 -12.97 -5.28
N ILE A 165 -2.34 -11.88 -5.40
CA ILE A 165 -3.43 -11.53 -4.49
C ILE A 165 -4.47 -12.65 -4.45
N ARG A 166 -4.91 -13.14 -5.62
CA ARG A 166 -5.89 -14.23 -5.71
C ARG A 166 -5.32 -15.55 -5.20
N LYS A 167 -4.06 -15.88 -5.54
CA LYS A 167 -3.43 -17.14 -5.13
C LYS A 167 -3.27 -17.25 -3.62
N TYR A 168 -2.97 -16.16 -2.93
CA TYR A 168 -2.62 -16.18 -1.50
C TYR A 168 -3.65 -15.49 -0.59
N ASN A 169 -4.79 -15.08 -1.15
CA ASN A 169 -5.78 -14.21 -0.50
C ASN A 169 -5.11 -13.01 0.20
N PHE A 170 -4.22 -12.32 -0.51
CA PHE A 170 -3.38 -11.28 0.09
C PHE A 170 -4.16 -9.97 0.24
N HIS A 171 -4.08 -9.31 1.40
CA HIS A 171 -4.96 -8.17 1.74
C HIS A 171 -4.47 -6.81 1.23
N TRP A 172 -3.30 -6.75 0.62
CA TRP A 172 -2.72 -5.51 0.10
C TRP A 172 -2.33 -5.64 -1.37
N TRP A 173 -2.48 -4.58 -2.16
CA TRP A 173 -2.00 -4.55 -3.55
C TRP A 173 -0.71 -3.77 -3.73
N PHE A 174 -0.27 -3.03 -2.71
CA PHE A 174 1.08 -2.50 -2.66
C PHE A 174 1.61 -2.37 -1.24
N HIS A 175 2.94 -2.24 -1.14
CA HIS A 175 3.65 -1.82 0.07
C HIS A 175 4.76 -0.84 -0.32
N VAL A 176 5.12 0.08 0.58
CA VAL A 176 6.13 1.11 0.29
C VAL A 176 7.02 1.35 1.50
N THR A 177 8.30 1.61 1.23
CA THR A 177 9.28 1.97 2.24
C THR A 177 10.37 2.89 1.68
N PRO A 178 11.01 3.74 2.49
CA PRO A 178 12.22 4.45 2.07
C PRO A 178 13.34 3.46 1.75
N MET A 179 14.25 3.87 0.87
CA MET A 179 15.46 3.13 0.57
C MET A 179 16.64 4.10 0.39
N VAL A 180 17.85 3.59 0.60
CA VAL A 180 19.10 4.33 0.42
C VAL A 180 20.08 3.54 -0.41
N TYR A 181 20.89 4.23 -1.21
CA TYR A 181 22.09 3.66 -1.82
C TYR A 181 23.22 3.73 -0.82
N VAL A 182 24.04 2.68 -0.76
CA VAL A 182 25.20 2.60 0.13
C VAL A 182 26.43 2.44 -0.74
N LYS A 183 27.48 3.23 -0.48
CA LYS A 183 28.74 3.16 -1.22
C LYS A 183 29.28 1.73 -1.20
N ASN A 184 29.78 1.27 -2.34
CA ASN A 184 30.33 -0.07 -2.58
C ASN A 184 29.32 -1.23 -2.43
N LEU A 185 28.00 -0.97 -2.37
CA LEU A 185 26.98 -2.01 -2.45
C LEU A 185 26.23 -1.92 -3.77
N THR A 186 26.00 -3.09 -4.39
CA THR A 186 25.32 -3.20 -5.70
C THR A 186 23.80 -3.10 -5.61
N SER A 187 23.21 -3.36 -4.43
CA SER A 187 21.76 -3.27 -4.19
C SER A 187 21.45 -2.16 -3.19
N PRO A 188 20.37 -1.38 -3.41
CA PRO A 188 19.86 -0.46 -2.40
C PRO A 188 19.44 -1.20 -1.13
N ARG A 189 19.39 -0.47 -0.02
CA ARG A 189 18.91 -0.96 1.27
C ARG A 189 17.57 -0.33 1.61
N THR A 190 16.57 -1.15 1.86
CA THR A 190 15.25 -0.70 2.31
C THR A 190 15.27 -0.40 3.80
N LEU A 191 14.50 0.59 4.23
CA LEU A 191 14.46 1.11 5.59
C LEU A 191 13.06 0.93 6.21
N ASP A 192 12.57 -0.31 6.24
CA ASP A 192 11.22 -0.61 6.72
C ASP A 192 11.17 -0.90 8.22
N ARG A 193 11.10 0.15 9.03
CA ARG A 193 11.15 0.02 10.50
C ARG A 193 10.00 -0.78 11.10
N ARG A 194 8.90 -0.98 10.36
CA ARG A 194 7.73 -1.74 10.83
C ARG A 194 7.96 -3.25 10.71
N TYR A 195 8.58 -3.69 9.62
CA TYR A 195 8.66 -5.11 9.27
C TYR A 195 10.08 -5.68 9.37
N THR A 196 11.10 -4.85 9.60
CA THR A 196 12.48 -5.31 9.74
C THR A 196 13.15 -4.77 11.02
N SER A 197 14.22 -5.43 11.44
CA SER A 197 15.07 -5.01 12.58
C SER A 197 16.25 -4.10 12.18
N GLY A 198 16.48 -3.92 10.88
CA GLY A 198 17.58 -3.12 10.32
C GLY A 198 17.37 -2.88 8.82
N PRO A 199 18.26 -2.12 8.16
CA PRO A 199 18.28 -2.00 6.71
C PRO A 199 18.42 -3.37 6.05
N ARG A 200 17.59 -3.66 5.05
CA ARG A 200 17.61 -4.96 4.36
C ARG A 200 17.94 -4.80 2.88
N GLN A 201 18.58 -5.81 2.31
CA GLN A 201 18.68 -5.97 0.85
C GLN A 201 17.26 -6.05 0.26
N MET A 202 17.08 -5.57 -0.96
CA MET A 202 15.76 -5.50 -1.61
C MET A 202 15.05 -6.87 -1.61
N LYS A 203 15.76 -7.94 -1.99
CA LYS A 203 15.23 -9.31 -2.01
C LYS A 203 14.80 -9.80 -0.62
N THR A 204 15.65 -9.61 0.38
CA THR A 204 15.35 -10.01 1.77
C THR A 204 14.11 -9.29 2.30
N TRP A 205 13.94 -8.01 1.94
CA TRP A 205 12.75 -7.24 2.31
C TRP A 205 11.50 -7.70 1.56
N SER A 206 11.57 -7.91 0.23
CA SER A 206 10.41 -8.39 -0.54
C SER A 206 9.96 -9.77 -0.07
N ASP A 207 10.90 -10.64 0.35
CA ASP A 207 10.62 -11.97 0.87
C ASP A 207 9.82 -11.96 2.19
N THR A 208 9.76 -10.83 2.90
CA THR A 208 8.87 -10.66 4.05
C THR A 208 7.39 -10.71 3.65
N PHE A 209 7.07 -10.32 2.41
CA PHE A 209 5.70 -10.22 1.93
C PHE A 209 5.39 -11.27 0.86
N VAL A 210 6.36 -11.60 0.00
CA VAL A 210 6.17 -12.47 -1.16
C VAL A 210 6.43 -13.94 -0.77
N ARG A 211 5.35 -14.64 -0.45
CA ARG A 211 5.36 -16.07 -0.02
C ARG A 211 6.11 -17.01 -0.97
N SER A 212 6.04 -16.78 -2.28
CA SER A 212 6.71 -17.62 -3.29
C SER A 212 8.22 -17.45 -3.34
N LYS A 213 8.77 -16.43 -2.67
CA LYS A 213 10.20 -16.04 -2.71
C LYS A 213 10.74 -15.75 -4.11
N ARG A 214 9.87 -15.64 -5.13
CA ARG A 214 10.26 -15.19 -6.47
C ARG A 214 10.71 -13.73 -6.40
N SER A 215 11.77 -13.39 -7.13
CA SER A 215 12.24 -12.01 -7.23
C SER A 215 11.19 -11.13 -7.93
N CYS A 216 10.86 -9.99 -7.33
CA CYS A 216 10.00 -8.99 -7.97
C CYS A 216 10.72 -8.32 -9.14
N LYS A 217 10.02 -8.14 -10.27
CA LYS A 217 10.58 -7.45 -11.44
C LYS A 217 10.67 -5.95 -11.16
N ILE A 218 11.83 -5.34 -11.38
CA ILE A 218 11.99 -3.88 -11.28
C ILE A 218 11.52 -3.26 -12.60
N VAL A 219 10.62 -2.28 -12.52
CA VAL A 219 10.09 -1.55 -13.68
C VAL A 219 10.10 -0.04 -13.40
N LYS A 220 10.08 0.76 -14.46
CA LYS A 220 10.12 2.23 -14.35
C LYS A 220 8.72 2.83 -14.38
N LYS A 221 7.83 2.28 -15.21
CA LYS A 221 6.46 2.77 -15.39
C LYS A 221 5.46 1.92 -14.62
N PHE A 222 4.40 2.54 -14.14
CA PHE A 222 3.25 1.90 -13.54
C PHE A 222 2.54 0.98 -14.53
N ASP A 223 2.45 1.37 -15.81
CA ASP A 223 1.85 0.55 -16.86
C ASP A 223 2.54 -0.81 -17.03
N ASP A 224 3.86 -0.87 -16.85
CA ASP A 224 4.60 -2.13 -16.89
C ASP A 224 4.13 -3.10 -15.80
N TYR A 225 3.72 -2.60 -14.63
CA TYR A 225 3.03 -3.39 -13.62
C TYR A 225 1.59 -3.67 -14.05
N TRP A 226 0.83 -2.62 -14.38
CA TRP A 226 -0.61 -2.67 -14.60
C TRP A 226 -1.01 -3.63 -15.72
N LEU A 227 -0.29 -3.64 -16.85
CA LEU A 227 -0.58 -4.49 -18.00
C LEU A 227 -0.14 -5.95 -17.80
N ASN A 228 0.64 -6.24 -16.75
CA ASN A 228 1.31 -7.53 -16.55
C ASN A 228 0.87 -8.26 -15.26
N GLN A 229 -0.42 -8.16 -14.88
CA GLN A 229 -0.97 -8.73 -13.64
C GLN A 229 -0.92 -10.28 -13.52
N LYS A 230 -0.53 -11.00 -14.58
CA LYS A 230 -0.50 -12.48 -14.60
C LYS A 230 0.90 -13.07 -14.71
N SER A 231 1.92 -12.27 -15.04
CA SER A 231 3.26 -12.78 -15.38
C SER A 231 4.20 -12.89 -14.18
N GLN A 232 4.06 -12.03 -13.18
CA GLN A 232 4.89 -12.00 -11.98
C GLN A 232 4.02 -12.06 -10.71
N ASP A 233 4.66 -12.28 -9.57
CA ASP A 233 4.00 -12.17 -8.27
C ASP A 233 4.02 -10.73 -7.75
N CYS A 234 5.07 -9.97 -8.10
CA CYS A 234 5.28 -8.61 -7.66
C CYS A 234 6.18 -7.80 -8.59
N TYR A 235 6.08 -6.48 -8.48
CA TYR A 235 6.89 -5.49 -9.18
C TYR A 235 7.48 -4.47 -8.21
N HIS A 236 8.67 -3.94 -8.49
CA HIS A 236 9.25 -2.82 -7.77
C HIS A 236 9.32 -1.59 -8.67
N ILE A 237 8.86 -0.44 -8.16
CA ILE A 237 9.06 0.87 -8.80
C ILE A 237 9.82 1.76 -7.83
N TYR A 238 10.95 2.31 -8.29
CA TYR A 238 11.76 3.25 -7.53
C TYR A 238 11.35 4.68 -7.87
N THR A 239 11.21 5.51 -6.84
CA THR A 239 10.75 6.91 -6.94
C THR A 239 11.53 7.80 -5.99
N SER A 240 11.45 9.12 -6.18
CA SER A 240 11.98 10.08 -5.22
C SER A 240 11.25 9.96 -3.86
N MET A 241 11.81 10.55 -2.80
CA MET A 241 11.16 10.55 -1.48
C MET A 241 9.83 11.29 -1.42
N HIS A 242 9.45 12.03 -2.46
CA HIS A 242 8.27 12.90 -2.48
C HIS A 242 6.97 12.15 -2.81
N TYR A 243 7.06 11.03 -3.52
CA TYR A 243 5.89 10.22 -3.91
C TYR A 243 5.20 9.64 -2.67
N TYR A 244 3.92 9.90 -2.50
CA TYR A 244 3.13 9.53 -1.33
C TYR A 244 2.35 8.25 -1.58
N VAL A 245 1.58 8.16 -2.67
CA VAL A 245 0.71 7.02 -2.99
C VAL A 245 0.90 6.56 -4.44
N PRO A 246 0.46 5.35 -4.85
CA PRO A 246 0.57 4.88 -6.22
C PRO A 246 0.05 5.82 -7.30
N ARG A 247 -1.06 6.53 -7.04
CA ARG A 247 -1.60 7.53 -7.98
C ARG A 247 -0.60 8.63 -8.33
N ASP A 248 0.34 8.95 -7.44
CA ASP A 248 1.40 9.92 -7.76
C ASP A 248 2.28 9.40 -8.90
N ILE A 249 2.55 8.09 -8.92
CA ILE A 249 3.37 7.42 -9.94
C ILE A 249 2.62 7.34 -11.26
N GLU A 250 1.33 6.99 -11.22
CA GLU A 250 0.46 7.02 -12.40
C GLU A 250 0.38 8.42 -13.00
N LYS A 251 0.17 9.44 -12.16
CA LYS A 251 0.13 10.84 -12.60
C LYS A 251 1.45 11.24 -13.25
N ARG A 252 2.60 10.88 -12.66
CA ARG A 252 3.91 11.11 -13.28
C ARG A 252 3.98 10.46 -14.66
N ASP A 253 3.58 9.21 -14.79
CA ASP A 253 3.69 8.48 -16.06
C ASP A 253 2.76 9.03 -17.15
N LEU A 254 1.57 9.51 -16.75
CA LEU A 254 0.60 10.13 -17.65
C LEU A 254 1.00 11.54 -18.10
N THR A 255 1.56 12.35 -17.18
CA THR A 255 1.82 13.77 -17.42
C THR A 255 3.28 14.07 -17.75
N GLY A 256 4.19 13.14 -17.48
CA GLY A 256 5.64 13.37 -17.49
C GLY A 256 6.16 14.25 -16.36
N VAL A 257 5.30 14.67 -15.42
CA VAL A 257 5.65 15.63 -14.37
C VAL A 257 6.13 14.91 -13.11
N GLU A 258 7.35 15.21 -12.68
CA GLU A 258 7.97 14.63 -11.49
C GLU A 258 7.57 15.35 -10.20
N LYS A 259 7.29 14.59 -9.14
CA LYS A 259 7.08 15.14 -7.80
C LYS A 259 8.41 15.44 -7.10
N THR A 260 8.63 16.70 -6.78
CA THR A 260 9.94 17.25 -6.39
C THR A 260 9.98 17.83 -4.98
N GLU A 261 8.85 17.85 -4.28
CA GLU A 261 8.76 18.30 -2.89
C GLU A 261 7.68 17.55 -2.11
N PHE A 262 7.77 17.63 -0.78
CA PHE A 262 6.71 17.12 0.09
C PHE A 262 5.52 18.08 0.08
N VAL A 263 4.30 17.55 -0.02
CA VAL A 263 3.09 18.36 -0.01
C VAL A 263 2.53 18.43 1.41
N ASP A 264 2.38 19.63 1.97
CA ASP A 264 2.00 19.83 3.37
C ASP A 264 0.71 19.10 3.80
N ARG A 265 -0.30 19.08 2.94
CA ARG A 265 -1.56 18.35 3.23
C ARG A 265 -1.33 16.84 3.37
N GLU A 266 -0.40 16.27 2.58
CA GLU A 266 -0.03 14.85 2.66
C GLU A 266 0.76 14.59 3.93
N ILE A 267 1.68 15.48 4.30
CA ILE A 267 2.44 15.41 5.54
C ILE A 267 1.49 15.43 6.74
N LYS A 268 0.58 16.41 6.82
CA LYS A 268 -0.43 16.53 7.89
C LYS A 268 -1.29 15.27 7.99
N LYS A 269 -1.76 14.76 6.85
CA LYS A 269 -2.53 13.51 6.78
C LYS A 269 -1.71 12.29 7.23
N ALA A 270 -0.46 12.19 6.79
CA ALA A 270 0.42 11.08 7.10
C ALA A 270 0.82 11.04 8.58
N TYR A 271 1.06 12.19 9.21
CA TYR A 271 1.23 12.28 10.67
C TYR A 271 -0.03 11.82 11.39
N LYS A 272 -1.19 12.41 11.05
CA LYS A 272 -2.49 12.11 11.70
C LYS A 272 -2.85 10.62 11.63
N ASN A 273 -2.62 9.98 10.49
CA ASN A 273 -3.06 8.61 10.25
C ASN A 273 -1.99 7.57 10.55
N GLY A 274 -0.70 7.92 10.49
CA GLY A 274 0.40 6.98 10.64
C GLY A 274 0.94 6.85 12.06
N PHE A 275 0.81 7.87 12.90
CA PHE A 275 1.52 7.98 14.18
C PHE A 275 0.64 8.45 15.32
N LYS A 276 0.98 8.05 16.55
CA LYS A 276 0.30 8.53 17.76
C LYS A 276 0.51 10.03 17.91
N LYS A 277 -0.52 10.75 18.37
CA LYS A 277 -0.37 12.14 18.81
C LYS A 277 0.59 12.16 20.00
N ARG A 278 1.53 13.11 19.99
CA ARG A 278 2.35 13.45 21.14
C ARG A 278 1.68 14.56 21.92
#